data_AF-A0A1B0FLX5-F1
#
_entry.id   AF-A0A1B0FLX5-F1
#
_cell.length_a   1.000
_cell.length_b   1.000
_cell.length_c   1.000
_cell.angle_alpha   90.00
_cell.angle_beta   90.00
_cell.angle_gamma   90.00
#
_symmetry.space_group_name_H-M   'P 1'
#
loop_
_entity.id
_entity.type
_entity.pdbx_description
1 polymer ?
#
loop_
_entity_poly.entity_id
_entity_poly.type
_entity_poly.pdbx_seq_one_letter_code
_entity_poly.pdbx_strand_id
1 'polypeptide(L)'
;MHYFNQYHELLDILWWKNLRIINWQRFLDALEQHTTNNSYEVYMGTLDEVQIPLWGNHQKFEYLEVQNGFVKGTAPRYVWIYLESMDDDNSDLYIFGYNSPYAEFFEPNDVKFCPDICGQFNWLENVRSTFGYANFGIIFCCSPSSFIKFAYAQKLPHITAIEMPDETAEDSSYSEEIVPTTTENYVSNLILGLS
;
A
#
# COMPACT_ATOMS: atom_id res chain seq x y z
N MET A 1 -16.84 -6.66 23.23
CA MET A 1 -15.55 -5.95 23.38
C MET A 1 -14.47 -6.87 23.95
N HIS A 2 -14.01 -7.89 23.21
CA HIS A 2 -12.82 -8.66 23.65
C HIS A 2 -11.92 -9.15 22.51
N TYR A 3 -12.34 -9.04 21.23
CA TYR A 3 -11.59 -9.61 20.12
C TYR A 3 -10.32 -8.82 19.74
N PHE A 4 -10.26 -7.51 20.06
CA PHE A 4 -9.14 -6.64 19.70
C PHE A 4 -8.17 -6.28 20.84
N ASN A 5 -8.23 -6.94 22.01
CA ASN A 5 -7.26 -6.68 23.10
C ASN A 5 -5.80 -7.01 22.71
N GLN A 6 -5.63 -7.90 21.74
CA GLN A 6 -4.34 -8.30 21.17
C GLN A 6 -3.68 -7.23 20.28
N TYR A 7 -4.39 -6.15 19.95
CA TYR A 7 -3.86 -5.02 19.16
C TYR A 7 -3.35 -3.88 20.06
N HIS A 8 -2.94 -4.18 21.29
CA HIS A 8 -2.37 -3.20 22.21
C HIS A 8 -1.16 -2.48 21.60
N GLU A 9 -0.43 -3.14 20.70
CA GLU A 9 0.68 -2.55 19.95
C GLU A 9 0.26 -1.36 19.07
N LEU A 10 -1.01 -1.30 18.62
CA LEU A 10 -1.55 -0.11 17.94
C LEU A 10 -1.68 1.09 18.89
N LEU A 11 -1.72 0.88 20.20
CA LEU A 11 -1.78 1.98 21.18
C LEU A 11 -0.44 2.70 21.31
N ASP A 12 0.67 2.03 21.00
CA ASP A 12 2.03 2.58 21.06
C ASP A 12 2.45 3.32 19.77
N ILE A 13 1.63 3.25 18.72
CA ILE A 13 1.85 4.03 17.50
C ILE A 13 1.55 5.51 17.77
N LEU A 14 2.41 6.39 17.24
CA LEU A 14 2.16 7.82 17.22
C LEU A 14 1.17 8.17 16.11
N TRP A 15 -0.10 8.23 16.49
CA TRP A 15 -1.20 8.51 15.57
C TRP A 15 -1.41 10.00 15.31
N TRP A 16 -1.70 10.33 14.06
CA TRP A 16 -2.51 11.48 13.76
C TRP A 16 -3.94 11.27 14.28
N LYS A 17 -4.38 12.18 15.15
CA LYS A 17 -5.63 12.05 15.91
C LYS A 17 -6.85 11.76 15.02
N ASN A 18 -7.03 12.53 13.94
CA ASN A 18 -8.26 12.41 13.14
C ASN A 18 -8.33 11.10 12.38
N LEU A 19 -7.21 10.61 11.83
CA LEU A 19 -7.15 9.27 11.26
C LEU A 19 -7.61 8.22 12.28
N ARG A 20 -7.00 8.22 13.47
CA ARG A 20 -7.27 7.23 14.52
C ARG A 20 -8.74 7.18 14.92
N ILE A 21 -9.33 8.34 15.24
CA ILE A 21 -10.66 8.38 15.87
C ILE A 21 -11.81 8.47 14.86
N ILE A 22 -11.53 8.68 13.57
CA ILE A 22 -12.55 8.82 12.52
C ILE A 22 -12.45 7.67 11.52
N ASN A 23 -11.69 7.79 10.44
CA ASN A 23 -11.73 6.81 9.37
C ASN A 23 -11.16 5.46 9.79
N TRP A 24 -10.09 5.44 10.61
CA TRP A 24 -9.50 4.19 11.08
C TRP A 24 -10.45 3.46 12.04
N GLN A 25 -11.06 4.17 13.00
CA GLN A 25 -12.06 3.56 13.89
C GLN A 25 -13.25 3.02 13.10
N ARG A 26 -13.80 3.79 12.15
CA ARG A 26 -14.91 3.33 11.30
C ARG A 26 -14.56 2.09 10.49
N PHE A 27 -13.35 2.03 9.96
CA PHE A 27 -12.83 0.84 9.29
C PHE A 27 -12.76 -0.35 10.25
N LEU A 28 -12.21 -0.19 11.45
CA LEU A 28 -12.14 -1.27 12.45
C LEU A 28 -13.54 -1.76 12.87
N ASP A 29 -14.51 -0.85 13.03
CA ASP A 29 -15.90 -1.21 13.35
C ASP A 29 -16.56 -2.01 12.21
N ALA A 30 -16.25 -1.69 10.95
CA ALA A 30 -16.73 -2.44 9.79
C ALA A 30 -16.04 -3.81 9.69
N LEU A 31 -14.73 -3.86 9.98
CA LEU A 31 -13.96 -5.10 10.01
C LEU A 31 -14.46 -6.05 11.10
N GLU A 32 -14.76 -5.56 12.31
CA GLU A 32 -15.33 -6.36 13.41
C GLU A 32 -16.67 -7.03 13.01
N GLN A 33 -17.52 -6.29 12.28
CA GLN A 33 -18.77 -6.85 11.76
C GLN A 33 -18.51 -7.91 10.69
N HIS A 34 -17.61 -7.63 9.75
CA HIS A 34 -17.24 -8.57 8.68
C HIS A 34 -16.64 -9.87 9.23
N THR A 35 -15.79 -9.78 10.25
CA THR A 35 -15.11 -10.96 10.85
C THR A 35 -15.99 -11.75 11.81
N THR A 36 -17.27 -11.40 11.96
CA THR A 36 -18.24 -12.25 12.67
C THR A 36 -18.50 -13.56 11.92
N ASN A 37 -18.39 -13.54 10.58
CA ASN A 37 -18.65 -14.71 9.73
C ASN A 37 -17.48 -15.09 8.82
N ASN A 38 -16.40 -14.31 8.80
CA ASN A 38 -15.25 -14.51 7.92
C ASN A 38 -13.97 -14.55 8.73
N SER A 39 -13.02 -15.41 8.35
CA SER A 39 -11.77 -15.60 9.09
C SER A 39 -10.58 -15.08 8.31
N TYR A 40 -9.71 -14.34 8.99
CA TYR A 40 -8.49 -13.79 8.41
C TYR A 40 -7.31 -13.98 9.35
N GLU A 41 -6.14 -14.26 8.78
CA GLU A 41 -4.87 -13.92 9.43
C GLU A 41 -4.65 -12.41 9.28
N VAL A 42 -4.33 -11.74 10.39
CA VAL A 42 -4.23 -10.29 10.44
C VAL A 42 -2.80 -9.89 10.77
N TYR A 43 -2.13 -9.30 9.80
CA TYR A 43 -0.83 -8.67 9.97
C TYR A 43 -0.99 -7.16 9.99
N MET A 44 -0.15 -6.48 10.76
CA MET A 44 -0.24 -5.03 10.89
C MET A 44 1.12 -4.44 11.17
N GLY A 45 1.24 -3.14 10.93
CA GLY A 45 2.44 -2.42 11.31
C GLY A 45 2.41 -0.98 10.85
N THR A 46 3.60 -0.41 10.77
CA THR A 46 3.84 0.96 10.32
C THR A 46 4.80 0.97 9.15
N LEU A 47 4.76 2.04 8.36
CA LEU A 47 5.63 2.18 7.19
C LEU A 47 6.03 3.65 6.98
N ASP A 48 7.33 3.85 6.79
CA ASP A 48 7.99 5.14 6.53
C ASP A 48 7.72 6.23 7.57
N GLU A 49 8.22 7.45 7.32
CA GLU A 49 8.24 8.54 8.28
C GLU A 49 7.42 9.73 7.77
N VAL A 50 6.67 10.39 8.67
CA VAL A 50 5.84 11.55 8.34
C VAL A 50 6.72 12.68 7.80
N GLN A 51 6.33 13.21 6.64
CA GLN A 51 6.91 14.42 6.06
C GLN A 51 6.04 15.63 6.37
N ILE A 52 6.69 16.71 6.80
CA ILE A 52 6.11 18.01 7.07
C ILE A 52 6.55 18.97 5.96
N PRO A 53 5.62 19.58 5.20
CA PRO A 53 5.97 20.52 4.15
C PRO A 53 6.57 21.80 4.72
N LEU A 54 7.64 22.31 4.09
CA LEU A 54 8.28 23.55 4.50
C LEU A 54 7.57 24.79 3.95
N TRP A 55 7.36 25.77 4.82
CA TRP A 55 6.73 27.03 4.45
C TRP A 55 7.67 27.84 3.55
N GLY A 56 7.19 28.23 2.36
CA GLY A 56 7.96 28.99 1.36
C GLY A 56 8.58 28.15 0.24
N ASN A 57 8.64 26.82 0.37
CA ASN A 57 8.93 25.92 -0.75
C ASN A 57 8.26 24.56 -0.54
N HIS A 58 7.13 24.35 -1.21
CA HIS A 58 6.29 23.16 -1.03
C HIS A 58 6.91 21.88 -1.60
N GLN A 59 8.03 21.98 -2.33
CA GLN A 59 8.79 20.81 -2.82
C GLN A 59 9.80 20.30 -1.78
N LYS A 60 9.98 21.00 -0.66
CA LYS A 60 10.87 20.60 0.43
C LYS A 60 10.06 20.18 1.65
N PHE A 61 10.59 19.20 2.36
CA PHE A 61 9.98 18.67 3.57
C PHE A 61 11.04 18.40 4.65
N GLU A 62 10.58 18.35 5.89
CA GLU A 62 11.31 17.81 7.05
C GLU A 62 10.57 16.60 7.60
N TYR A 63 11.23 15.79 8.41
CA TYR A 63 10.59 14.64 9.07
C TYR A 63 10.03 15.04 10.44
N LEU A 64 8.87 14.48 10.81
CA LEU A 64 8.31 14.69 12.14
C LEU A 64 9.11 13.90 13.18
N GLU A 65 10.08 14.57 13.80
CA GLU A 65 10.83 14.04 14.93
C GLU A 65 10.04 14.15 16.23
N VAL A 66 10.09 13.09 17.03
CA VAL A 66 9.41 12.98 18.31
C VAL A 66 10.45 13.13 19.39
N GLN A 67 10.38 14.26 20.10
CA GLN A 67 11.21 14.50 21.27
C GLN A 67 10.41 14.22 22.53
N ASN A 68 10.36 12.96 22.94
CA ASN A 68 9.72 12.60 24.19
C ASN A 68 10.73 11.96 25.14
N GLY A 69 11.69 12.76 25.64
CA GLY A 69 12.56 12.58 26.83
C GLY A 69 13.33 11.26 27.08
N PHE A 70 12.97 10.20 26.38
CA PHE A 70 13.19 8.78 26.66
C PHE A 70 13.52 8.03 25.36
N VAL A 71 12.91 8.43 24.23
CA VAL A 71 13.16 7.82 22.91
C VAL A 71 13.27 8.93 21.86
N LYS A 72 14.32 8.87 21.03
CA LYS A 72 14.39 9.61 19.77
C LYS A 72 13.76 8.74 18.70
N GLY A 73 12.77 9.26 17.97
CA GLY A 73 12.13 8.53 16.89
C GLY A 73 11.35 9.48 15.98
N THR A 74 10.85 8.93 14.89
CA THR A 74 9.99 9.62 13.93
C THR A 74 8.56 9.08 14.04
N ALA A 75 7.57 9.89 13.69
CA ALA A 75 6.21 9.40 13.56
C ALA A 75 6.06 8.63 12.24
N PRO A 76 5.35 7.49 12.22
CA PRO A 76 5.20 6.71 11.00
C PRO A 76 4.28 7.38 9.99
N ARG A 77 4.61 7.31 8.70
CA ARG A 77 3.78 7.92 7.64
C ARG A 77 2.51 7.13 7.39
N TYR A 78 2.60 5.81 7.42
CA TYR A 78 1.47 4.93 7.22
C TYR A 78 1.32 3.99 8.40
N VAL A 79 0.07 3.71 8.75
CA VAL A 79 -0.31 2.53 9.53
C VAL A 79 -1.03 1.59 8.57
N TRP A 80 -0.76 0.30 8.66
CA TRP A 80 -1.31 -0.66 7.72
C TRP A 80 -1.81 -1.93 8.39
N ILE A 81 -2.79 -2.56 7.75
CA ILE A 81 -3.26 -3.91 8.04
C ILE A 81 -3.24 -4.71 6.74
N TYR A 82 -2.74 -5.93 6.80
CA TYR A 82 -2.92 -6.94 5.78
C TYR A 82 -3.87 -8.02 6.32
N LEU A 83 -4.93 -8.27 5.56
CA LEU A 83 -5.89 -9.32 5.81
C LEU A 83 -5.60 -10.44 4.82
N GLU A 84 -5.12 -11.57 5.32
CA GLU A 84 -4.94 -12.80 4.55
C GLU A 84 -6.15 -13.70 4.79
N SER A 85 -6.89 -14.00 3.73
CA SER A 85 -8.11 -14.80 3.81
C SER A 85 -7.78 -16.24 4.19
N MET A 86 -8.58 -16.81 5.11
CA MET A 86 -8.50 -18.22 5.47
C MET A 86 -9.43 -19.12 4.65
N ASP A 87 -10.23 -18.52 3.78
CA ASP A 87 -11.19 -19.20 2.91
C ASP A 87 -11.09 -18.68 1.47
N ASP A 88 -11.62 -19.47 0.52
CA ASP A 88 -11.62 -19.12 -0.90
C ASP A 88 -12.71 -18.08 -1.26
N ASP A 89 -13.60 -17.77 -0.32
CA ASP A 89 -14.75 -16.88 -0.54
C ASP A 89 -14.37 -15.40 -0.36
N ASN A 90 -13.28 -15.11 0.37
CA ASN A 90 -12.77 -13.77 0.60
C ASN A 90 -11.42 -13.54 -0.09
N SER A 91 -11.12 -12.27 -0.39
CA SER A 91 -9.85 -11.88 -1.01
C SER A 91 -8.91 -11.23 -0.01
N ASP A 92 -7.61 -11.49 -0.20
CA ASP A 92 -6.53 -10.81 0.51
C ASP A 92 -6.52 -9.31 0.22
N LEU A 93 -6.22 -8.52 1.25
CA LEU A 93 -6.34 -7.08 1.17
C LEU A 93 -5.34 -6.35 2.07
N TYR A 94 -4.63 -5.40 1.51
CA TYR A 94 -3.93 -4.37 2.29
C TYR A 94 -4.84 -3.16 2.50
N ILE A 95 -4.81 -2.60 3.70
CA ILE A 95 -5.45 -1.36 4.08
C ILE A 95 -4.39 -0.44 4.65
N PHE A 96 -4.26 0.76 4.09
CA PHE A 96 -3.30 1.77 4.54
C PHE A 96 -4.05 3.01 5.04
N GLY A 97 -3.66 3.49 6.22
CA GLY A 97 -4.04 4.80 6.75
C GLY A 97 -2.88 5.78 6.65
N TYR A 98 -3.07 6.90 5.95
CA TYR A 98 -2.08 7.97 5.85
C TYR A 98 -2.07 8.81 7.14
N ASN A 99 -1.03 8.65 7.93
CA ASN A 99 -0.91 9.10 9.31
C ASN A 99 -0.37 10.55 9.41
N SER A 100 -0.89 11.45 8.57
CA SER A 100 -0.45 12.84 8.53
C SER A 100 -1.57 13.77 8.02
N PRO A 101 -1.69 14.99 8.57
CA PRO A 101 -2.65 15.99 8.07
C PRO A 101 -2.19 16.67 6.76
N TYR A 102 -0.98 16.38 6.28
CA TYR A 102 -0.35 17.15 5.19
C TYR A 102 -0.56 16.56 3.79
N ALA A 103 -1.48 15.61 3.61
CA ALA A 103 -1.69 14.92 2.35
C ALA A 103 -1.91 15.87 1.15
N GLU A 104 -2.59 17.00 1.35
CA GLU A 104 -2.91 17.98 0.30
C GLU A 104 -1.68 18.72 -0.26
N PHE A 105 -0.52 18.61 0.39
CA PHE A 105 0.73 19.22 -0.06
C PHE A 105 1.57 18.30 -0.97
N PHE A 106 1.15 17.05 -1.14
CA PHE A 106 1.86 16.05 -1.94
C PHE A 106 1.02 15.64 -3.15
N GLU A 107 1.68 15.10 -4.18
CA GLU A 107 0.96 14.54 -5.31
C GLU A 107 0.11 13.35 -4.86
N PRO A 108 -1.09 13.13 -5.44
CA PRO A 108 -1.98 12.05 -5.02
C PRO A 108 -1.32 10.66 -5.00
N ASN A 109 -0.41 10.40 -5.95
CA ASN A 109 0.30 9.13 -6.06
C ASN A 109 1.42 8.96 -5.02
N ASP A 110 1.90 10.05 -4.41
CA ASP A 110 2.87 9.99 -3.30
C ASP A 110 2.18 9.63 -1.96
N VAL A 111 0.87 9.86 -1.88
CA VAL A 111 0.01 9.54 -0.72
C VAL A 111 -0.69 8.19 -0.89
N LYS A 112 -1.29 7.95 -2.06
CA LYS A 112 -1.93 6.70 -2.45
C LYS A 112 -1.06 6.02 -3.50
N PHE A 113 -0.07 5.26 -3.02
CA PHE A 113 0.93 4.65 -3.90
C PHE A 113 0.41 3.48 -4.73
N CYS A 114 -0.80 2.96 -4.50
CA CYS A 114 -1.40 1.87 -5.27
C CYS A 114 -2.79 2.27 -5.80
N PRO A 115 -3.33 1.56 -6.81
CA PRO A 115 -4.74 1.69 -7.18
C PRO A 115 -5.65 1.36 -6.00
N ASP A 116 -6.52 2.30 -5.63
CA ASP A 116 -7.42 2.15 -4.48
C ASP A 116 -8.60 1.22 -4.81
N ILE A 117 -8.60 0.03 -4.21
CA ILE A 117 -9.62 -1.00 -4.45
C ILE A 117 -10.66 -1.11 -3.31
N CYS A 118 -10.71 -0.18 -2.35
CA CYS A 118 -11.68 -0.29 -1.24
C CYS A 118 -13.14 -0.37 -1.72
N GLY A 119 -13.44 0.16 -2.90
CA GLY A 119 -14.77 0.10 -3.53
C GLY A 119 -15.20 -1.30 -3.98
N GLN A 120 -14.30 -2.28 -4.03
CA GLN A 120 -14.59 -3.65 -4.45
C GLN A 120 -15.12 -4.51 -3.29
N PHE A 121 -15.09 -4.02 -2.06
CA PHE A 121 -15.47 -4.76 -0.86
C PHE A 121 -16.79 -4.23 -0.31
N ASN A 122 -17.86 -5.04 -0.43
CA ASN A 122 -19.21 -4.65 -0.01
C ASN A 122 -19.29 -4.30 1.48
N TRP A 123 -18.53 -4.99 2.34
CA TRP A 123 -18.51 -4.71 3.77
C TRP A 123 -17.92 -3.34 4.14
N LEU A 124 -17.22 -2.67 3.21
CA LEU A 124 -16.72 -1.30 3.37
C LEU A 124 -17.69 -0.23 2.85
N GLU A 125 -18.81 -0.59 2.22
CA GLU A 125 -19.69 0.34 1.50
C GLU A 125 -20.13 1.55 2.34
N ASN A 126 -20.52 1.32 3.59
CA ASN A 126 -21.03 2.36 4.48
C ASN A 126 -19.95 3.32 5.02
N VAL A 127 -18.68 2.91 5.00
CA VAL A 127 -17.57 3.66 5.61
C VAL A 127 -16.63 4.26 4.57
N ARG A 128 -16.49 3.63 3.40
CA ARG A 128 -15.51 4.03 2.37
C ARG A 128 -15.76 5.40 1.77
N SER A 129 -17.00 5.91 1.85
CA SER A 129 -17.36 7.24 1.34
C SER A 129 -16.50 8.34 1.95
N THR A 130 -15.96 8.13 3.17
CA THR A 130 -15.13 9.12 3.84
C THR A 130 -13.63 8.91 3.73
N PHE A 131 -13.18 7.77 3.18
CA PHE A 131 -11.76 7.39 3.16
C PHE A 131 -10.87 8.33 2.34
N GLY A 132 -11.44 9.11 1.41
CA GLY A 132 -10.70 10.11 0.64
C GLY A 132 -10.55 11.49 1.31
N TYR A 133 -11.27 11.78 2.39
CA TYR A 133 -11.21 13.12 3.01
C TYR A 133 -9.97 13.25 3.89
N ALA A 134 -9.04 14.12 3.47
CA ALA A 134 -7.81 14.39 4.19
C ALA A 134 -8.08 14.69 5.67
N ASN A 135 -9.03 15.56 5.99
CA ASN A 135 -9.40 15.95 7.36
C ASN A 135 -9.83 14.79 8.28
N PHE A 136 -10.21 13.63 7.73
CA PHE A 136 -10.64 12.45 8.48
C PHE A 136 -9.59 11.33 8.53
N GLY A 137 -8.41 11.54 7.92
CA GLY A 137 -7.42 10.48 7.71
C GLY A 137 -7.68 9.78 6.39
N ILE A 138 -6.75 9.85 5.45
CA ILE A 138 -6.91 9.11 4.20
C ILE A 138 -6.75 7.62 4.48
N ILE A 139 -7.67 6.82 3.97
CA ILE A 139 -7.56 5.37 3.88
C ILE A 139 -7.61 4.97 2.40
N PHE A 140 -6.85 3.96 2.02
CA PHE A 140 -6.94 3.32 0.72
C PHE A 140 -6.58 1.84 0.85
N CYS A 141 -7.04 1.05 -0.12
CA CYS A 141 -6.84 -0.39 -0.11
C CYS A 141 -6.06 -0.82 -1.34
N CYS A 142 -5.14 -1.78 -1.20
CA CYS A 142 -4.35 -2.33 -2.30
C CYS A 142 -4.57 -3.83 -2.41
N SER A 143 -4.61 -4.37 -3.63
CA SER A 143 -4.44 -5.81 -3.82
C SER A 143 -2.98 -6.18 -3.55
N PRO A 144 -2.68 -7.39 -3.04
CA PRO A 144 -1.30 -7.83 -2.87
C PRO A 144 -0.48 -7.78 -4.16
N SER A 145 -1.09 -8.15 -5.30
CA SER A 145 -0.48 -8.13 -6.63
C SER A 145 -0.13 -6.72 -7.14
N SER A 146 -0.87 -5.70 -6.70
CA SER A 146 -0.53 -4.31 -7.01
C SER A 146 0.54 -3.78 -6.06
N PHE A 147 0.44 -4.11 -4.78
CA PHE A 147 1.33 -3.60 -3.74
C PHE A 147 2.79 -4.04 -3.92
N ILE A 148 3.01 -5.31 -4.29
CA ILE A 148 4.35 -5.90 -4.43
C ILE A 148 5.26 -5.17 -5.45
N LYS A 149 4.66 -4.39 -6.36
CA LYS A 149 5.37 -3.62 -7.39
C LYS A 149 5.99 -2.33 -6.87
N PHE A 150 5.66 -1.91 -5.65
CA PHE A 150 6.14 -0.66 -5.06
C PHE A 150 7.32 -0.89 -4.12
N ALA A 151 8.24 0.07 -4.05
CA ALA A 151 9.41 0.02 -3.18
C ALA A 151 9.04 -0.20 -1.69
N TYR A 152 7.83 0.18 -1.30
CA TYR A 152 7.27 -0.05 0.03
C TYR A 152 7.13 -1.53 0.40
N ALA A 153 6.86 -2.42 -0.56
CA ALA A 153 6.67 -3.85 -0.31
C ALA A 153 7.92 -4.54 0.24
N GLN A 154 9.11 -4.08 -0.16
CA GLN A 154 10.39 -4.60 0.32
C GLN A 154 10.64 -4.30 1.82
N LYS A 155 9.87 -3.36 2.40
CA LYS A 155 10.00 -2.95 3.80
C LYS A 155 9.05 -3.70 4.75
N LEU A 156 8.10 -4.48 4.22
CA LEU A 156 7.14 -5.20 5.04
C LEU A 156 7.62 -6.64 5.31
N PRO A 157 7.63 -7.09 6.57
CA PRO A 157 7.91 -8.50 6.88
C PRO A 157 6.77 -9.37 6.31
N HIS A 158 7.11 -10.59 5.88
CA HIS A 158 6.21 -11.64 5.35
C HIS A 158 5.77 -11.58 3.88
N ILE A 159 6.14 -10.59 3.06
CA ILE A 159 5.90 -10.67 1.60
C ILE A 159 7.03 -11.46 0.94
N THR A 160 7.11 -12.74 1.27
CA THR A 160 7.98 -13.69 0.56
C THR A 160 7.04 -14.74 0.01
N ALA A 161 6.96 -14.87 -1.31
CA ALA A 161 6.12 -15.83 -2.05
C ALA A 161 4.64 -15.46 -2.26
N ILE A 162 4.37 -14.29 -2.84
CA ILE A 162 3.45 -14.32 -3.98
C ILE A 162 4.34 -14.72 -5.14
N GLU A 163 4.22 -15.96 -5.63
CA GLU A 163 4.93 -16.42 -6.81
C GLU A 163 4.77 -15.36 -7.90
N MET A 164 5.85 -14.63 -8.17
CA MET A 164 5.94 -13.81 -9.36
C MET A 164 5.68 -14.77 -10.51
N PRO A 165 4.68 -14.52 -11.38
CA PRO A 165 4.52 -15.32 -12.58
C PRO A 165 5.87 -15.32 -13.29
N ASP A 166 6.42 -16.51 -13.48
CA ASP A 166 7.67 -16.69 -14.20
C ASP A 166 7.46 -16.15 -15.62
N GLU A 167 8.00 -14.96 -15.91
CA GLU A 167 8.11 -14.43 -17.28
C GLU A 167 9.20 -15.20 -18.06
N THR A 168 9.25 -16.54 -17.94
CA THR A 168 10.06 -17.41 -18.79
C THR A 168 9.36 -18.74 -19.10
N ALA A 169 8.08 -18.70 -19.48
CA ALA A 169 7.48 -19.77 -20.28
C ALA A 169 7.43 -19.33 -21.75
N GLU A 170 8.58 -19.40 -22.43
CA GLU A 170 8.59 -19.46 -23.90
C GLU A 170 7.77 -20.68 -24.31
N ASP A 171 6.62 -20.42 -24.94
CA ASP A 171 5.77 -21.41 -25.58
C ASP A 171 6.52 -22.01 -26.77
N SER A 172 7.27 -23.08 -26.51
CA SER A 172 7.95 -23.86 -27.55
C SER A 172 6.93 -24.75 -28.26
N SER A 173 6.16 -24.17 -29.18
CA SER A 173 5.45 -24.96 -30.19
C SER A 173 5.54 -24.30 -31.57
N TYR A 174 6.69 -24.45 -32.23
CA TYR A 174 6.72 -24.42 -33.69
C TYR A 174 7.69 -25.47 -34.21
N SER A 175 7.12 -26.41 -34.95
CA SER A 175 7.77 -27.47 -35.71
C SER A 175 8.76 -26.91 -36.73
N GLU A 176 10.00 -27.40 -36.70
CA GLU A 176 10.98 -27.19 -37.78
C GLU A 176 10.52 -27.90 -39.06
N GLU A 177 10.23 -27.12 -40.11
CA GLU A 177 10.45 -27.54 -41.49
C GLU A 177 11.44 -26.57 -42.15
N ILE A 178 12.55 -27.11 -42.63
CA ILE A 178 13.64 -26.39 -43.29
C ILE A 178 13.34 -26.25 -44.79
N VAL A 179 13.33 -25.02 -45.32
CA VAL A 179 13.76 -24.76 -46.72
C VAL A 179 14.48 -23.39 -46.78
N PRO A 180 15.69 -23.31 -47.37
CA PRO A 180 16.54 -22.12 -47.33
C PRO A 180 16.21 -21.14 -48.47
N THR A 181 16.44 -19.83 -48.30
CA THR A 181 16.94 -18.95 -49.40
C THR A 181 17.24 -17.50 -48.96
N THR A 182 18.47 -17.07 -49.29
CA THR A 182 18.91 -15.75 -49.80
C THR A 182 18.71 -14.45 -48.98
N THR A 183 19.87 -13.93 -48.51
CA THR A 183 20.38 -12.53 -48.66
C THR A 183 19.37 -11.37 -48.75
N GLU A 184 19.46 -10.41 -47.82
CA GLU A 184 20.01 -9.06 -48.09
C GLU A 184 20.05 -8.16 -46.84
N ASN A 185 21.05 -7.28 -46.85
CA ASN A 185 21.41 -6.28 -45.85
C ASN A 185 20.30 -5.27 -45.57
N TYR A 186 20.23 -4.73 -44.34
CA TYR A 186 20.30 -3.28 -44.11
C TYR A 186 20.90 -2.98 -42.74
N VAL A 187 22.16 -2.58 -42.76
CA VAL A 187 22.78 -1.76 -41.71
C VAL A 187 22.38 -0.32 -42.00
N SER A 188 21.75 0.36 -41.04
CA SER A 188 21.97 1.80 -40.88
C SER A 188 21.81 2.25 -39.44
N ASN A 189 22.93 2.81 -39.01
CA ASN A 189 23.34 3.42 -37.76
C ASN A 189 22.54 4.65 -37.32
N LEU A 190 22.90 5.04 -36.08
CA LEU A 190 23.00 6.38 -35.47
C LEU A 190 21.86 6.77 -34.51
N ILE A 191 22.04 6.66 -33.19
CA ILE A 191 22.97 7.36 -32.26
C ILE A 191 22.48 8.77 -31.89
N LEU A 192 22.09 8.86 -30.61
CA LEU A 192 22.32 9.91 -29.60
C LEU A 192 22.28 11.39 -30.03
N GLY A 193 21.35 12.13 -29.43
CA GLY A 193 21.46 13.57 -29.22
C GLY A 193 21.33 13.90 -27.73
N LEU A 194 22.47 13.90 -27.03
CA LEU A 194 22.69 14.66 -25.79
C LEU A 194 23.67 15.79 -26.16
N SER A 195 23.20 17.03 -26.10
CA SER A 195 23.92 18.26 -25.75
C SER A 195 22.91 19.40 -25.68
#